data_AF-A0A5S3YNL8-F1
#
_entry.id   AF-A0A5S3YNL8-F1
#
_cell.length_a   1.000
_cell.length_b   1.000
_cell.length_c   1.000
_cell.angle_alpha   90.00
_cell.angle_beta   90.00
_cell.angle_gamma   90.00
#
_symmetry.space_group_name_H-M   'P 1'
#
loop_
_entity.id
_entity.type
_entity.pdbx_description
1 polymer ?
#
loop_
_entity_poly.entity_id
_entity_poly.type
_entity_poly.pdbx_seq_one_letter_code
_entity_poly.pdbx_strand_id
1 'polypeptide(L)'
;MNNIKLIRKTPLALSLLLAGLTSQVYASSTTSNDLTQLDPNAISASAENSQYGETADKAFDDNQYSKWLTFEPTGWISYQFSTQQVVTGYSITSANDAQQRDPQDWQLQGSNDGLNWTDLDTQTNQSFASRYEKKQYSFNNQDAYTFIRLNVTANNGANILQLAEIELFGGSVTPPPVDNLPLQDSQSLNQGSWQHYGPFNVTGKVKATTSGSGDADLYIGLGSQPDTANYTCASTSPTATESCEAQGNNLYVSVYGWSQTNYQININEEKDSGGGDDGLWQKPVVDFVDMNPETEGSRLVNRILGNPANHMAQRCIDVAQVLYTDPRESSRFRNLRFELRALDPWGNDFVAYKTGRDGSGEMTIAVSTRHLERLYRESGNNDNSIRDEIDGILYHEITHGYNNSPITRDGYGDAGPFWAYTEGLADAVRIGAGYHKTRQPDIGNSRRWLGGYTTTGFFLHYIKQEKDPLFIRKFNQSAADYPNYTWSFDRVFTDLLGVGVEQAWNDYVQFIQSGGQLQY
;
A
#
# COMPACT_ATOMS: atom_id res chain seq x y z
N MET A 1 50.58 71.50 -50.33
CA MET A 1 51.39 71.79 -49.13
C MET A 1 50.79 71.05 -47.94
N ASN A 2 51.55 70.10 -47.36
CA ASN A 2 51.64 69.66 -45.95
C ASN A 2 50.56 70.17 -44.96
N ASN A 3 49.98 69.42 -44.00
CA ASN A 3 50.43 68.25 -43.25
C ASN A 3 49.25 67.58 -42.49
N ILE A 4 49.24 66.24 -42.50
CA ILE A 4 49.04 65.25 -41.42
C ILE A 4 48.16 65.62 -40.18
N LYS A 5 47.16 64.77 -39.91
CA LYS A 5 46.89 64.20 -38.57
C LYS A 5 46.23 62.81 -38.67
N LEU A 6 46.94 61.80 -38.15
CA LEU A 6 46.49 60.42 -37.94
C LEU A 6 45.28 60.37 -37.00
N ILE A 7 44.27 59.52 -37.29
CA ILE A 7 43.68 58.55 -36.35
C ILE A 7 43.19 57.33 -37.16
N ARG A 8 43.76 56.14 -36.90
CA ARG A 8 43.27 54.85 -37.41
C ARG A 8 42.07 54.38 -36.57
N LYS A 9 40.98 53.97 -37.22
CA LYS A 9 39.91 53.17 -36.61
C LYS A 9 40.03 51.72 -37.11
N THR A 10 40.32 50.81 -36.19
CA THR A 10 40.14 49.35 -36.35
C THR A 10 39.26 48.89 -35.19
N PRO A 11 38.18 48.12 -35.44
CA PRO A 11 37.27 47.69 -34.39
C PRO A 11 37.69 46.37 -33.75
N LEU A 12 37.40 46.31 -32.45
CA LEU A 12 37.06 45.16 -31.62
C LEU A 12 38.02 43.96 -31.54
N ALA A 13 38.76 43.92 -30.43
CA ALA A 13 38.84 42.73 -29.58
C ALA A 13 39.17 43.17 -28.15
N LEU A 14 38.28 42.92 -27.19
CA LEU A 14 38.70 42.63 -25.82
C LEU A 14 37.71 41.69 -25.15
N SER A 15 38.31 40.71 -24.51
CA SER A 15 37.81 39.46 -23.99
C SER A 15 37.38 39.53 -22.52
N LEU A 16 36.60 38.52 -22.13
CA LEU A 16 36.34 37.99 -20.79
C LEU A 16 35.45 38.79 -19.82
N LEU A 17 34.25 38.25 -19.58
CA LEU A 17 33.70 38.09 -18.23
C LEU A 17 32.81 36.84 -18.20
N LEU A 18 33.21 35.89 -17.35
CA LEU A 18 32.47 34.70 -16.97
C LEU A 18 31.39 35.13 -15.95
N ALA A 19 30.10 34.97 -16.25
CA ALA A 19 29.04 34.96 -15.24
C ALA A 19 27.70 34.48 -15.81
N GLY A 20 27.13 33.47 -15.15
CA GLY A 20 25.68 33.26 -15.07
C GLY A 20 25.02 32.58 -16.26
N LEU A 21 25.01 31.24 -16.26
CA LEU A 21 23.85 30.51 -16.80
C LEU A 21 22.65 30.91 -15.95
N THR A 22 21.85 31.86 -16.44
CA THR A 22 20.54 32.12 -15.87
C THR A 22 19.67 30.92 -16.18
N SER A 23 19.46 30.06 -15.18
CA SER A 23 18.36 29.09 -15.20
C SER A 23 17.08 29.87 -15.43
N GLN A 24 16.46 29.70 -16.60
CA GLN A 24 15.08 30.06 -16.78
C GLN A 24 14.28 29.22 -15.77
N VAL A 25 13.76 29.88 -14.74
CA VAL A 25 12.74 29.28 -13.90
C VAL A 25 11.54 29.11 -14.81
N TYR A 26 11.35 27.90 -15.32
CA TYR A 26 10.04 27.48 -15.78
C TYR A 26 9.16 27.56 -14.54
N ALA A 27 8.25 28.54 -14.51
CA ALA A 27 7.11 28.46 -13.63
C ALA A 27 6.40 27.16 -14.00
N SER A 28 6.57 26.15 -13.16
CA SER A 28 5.84 24.90 -13.28
C SER A 28 4.38 25.24 -13.06
N SER A 29 3.59 25.30 -14.13
CA SER A 29 2.15 25.16 -14.01
C SER A 29 1.90 23.77 -13.43
N THR A 30 1.72 23.68 -12.12
CA THR A 30 1.23 22.47 -11.48
C THR A 30 -0.16 22.22 -12.07
N THR A 31 -0.24 21.32 -13.04
CA THR A 31 -1.50 20.69 -13.40
C THR A 31 -2.01 20.04 -12.12
N SER A 32 -3.02 20.66 -11.54
CA SER A 32 -3.77 20.15 -10.39
C SER A 32 -4.38 18.82 -10.82
N ASN A 33 -3.86 17.69 -10.31
CA ASN A 33 -4.44 16.39 -10.57
C ASN A 33 -5.78 16.35 -9.85
N ASP A 34 -6.86 16.23 -10.62
CA ASP A 34 -8.15 15.87 -10.04
C ASP A 34 -8.06 14.45 -9.46
N LEU A 35 -8.46 14.32 -8.20
CA LEU A 35 -8.47 13.07 -7.44
C LEU A 35 -9.79 12.32 -7.62
N THR A 36 -10.83 12.97 -8.13
CA THR A 36 -12.13 12.33 -8.36
C THR A 36 -12.17 11.55 -9.67
N GLN A 37 -12.88 10.44 -9.65
CA GLN A 37 -13.27 9.67 -10.82
C GLN A 37 -14.70 9.18 -10.63
N LEU A 38 -15.46 9.06 -11.73
CA LEU A 38 -16.82 8.54 -11.67
C LEU A 38 -16.84 7.10 -11.14
N ASP A 39 -17.26 6.95 -9.88
CA ASP A 39 -17.63 5.68 -9.26
C ASP A 39 -18.94 5.88 -8.48
N PRO A 40 -20.10 5.44 -9.02
CA PRO A 40 -21.37 5.58 -8.33
C PRO A 40 -21.44 4.96 -6.93
N ASN A 41 -20.56 3.99 -6.61
CA ASN A 41 -20.53 3.37 -5.28
C ASN A 41 -19.74 4.22 -4.26
N ALA A 42 -18.89 5.12 -4.74
CA ALA A 42 -18.12 6.04 -3.91
C ALA A 42 -18.92 7.32 -3.58
N ILE A 43 -20.09 7.51 -4.18
CA ILE A 43 -20.85 8.75 -4.12
C ILE A 43 -22.09 8.55 -3.25
N SER A 44 -22.30 9.46 -2.31
CA SER A 44 -23.54 9.52 -1.54
C SER A 44 -23.98 10.97 -1.38
N ALA A 45 -25.27 11.21 -1.33
CA ALA A 45 -25.81 12.55 -1.22
C ALA A 45 -27.09 12.59 -0.37
N SER A 46 -27.47 13.79 0.05
CA SER A 46 -28.71 14.02 0.80
C SER A 46 -29.98 13.78 -0.03
N ALA A 47 -29.88 13.79 -1.36
CA ALA A 47 -31.01 13.62 -2.27
C ALA A 47 -30.57 13.11 -3.65
N GLU A 48 -31.49 12.43 -4.34
CA GLU A 48 -31.31 11.91 -5.69
C GLU A 48 -32.48 12.32 -6.58
N ASN A 49 -32.21 12.74 -7.82
CA ASN A 49 -33.24 13.10 -8.81
C ASN A 49 -33.23 12.16 -10.03
N SER A 50 -33.42 10.87 -9.77
CA SER A 50 -33.31 9.79 -10.77
C SER A 50 -34.34 9.87 -11.89
N GLN A 51 -35.53 10.43 -11.64
CA GLN A 51 -36.59 10.57 -12.66
C GLN A 51 -36.14 11.40 -13.86
N TYR A 52 -35.24 12.37 -13.64
CA TYR A 52 -34.77 13.29 -14.67
C TYR A 52 -33.29 13.07 -15.03
N GLY A 53 -32.64 12.05 -14.44
CA GLY A 53 -31.22 11.76 -14.66
C GLY A 53 -30.27 12.80 -14.06
N GLU A 54 -30.73 13.53 -13.04
CA GLU A 54 -29.98 14.60 -12.35
C GLU A 54 -29.49 14.14 -10.97
N THR A 55 -28.89 12.94 -10.94
CA THR A 55 -28.44 12.19 -9.76
C THR A 55 -27.06 12.62 -9.27
N ALA A 56 -26.66 12.21 -8.08
CA ALA A 56 -25.41 12.65 -7.45
C ALA A 56 -24.15 12.27 -8.25
N ASP A 57 -24.19 11.18 -9.01
CA ASP A 57 -23.08 10.78 -9.90
C ASP A 57 -22.73 11.85 -10.95
N LYS A 58 -23.69 12.72 -11.29
CA LYS A 58 -23.50 13.84 -12.22
C LYS A 58 -22.61 14.95 -11.70
N ALA A 59 -22.32 14.98 -10.40
CA ALA A 59 -21.39 15.93 -9.84
C ALA A 59 -19.92 15.48 -9.92
N PHE A 60 -19.64 14.32 -10.51
CA PHE A 60 -18.30 13.72 -10.61
C PHE A 60 -18.12 12.94 -11.93
N ASP A 61 -18.83 13.31 -13.01
CA ASP A 61 -18.82 12.58 -14.29
C ASP A 61 -17.95 13.23 -15.39
N ASP A 62 -17.10 14.18 -15.00
CA ASP A 62 -16.24 15.01 -15.86
C ASP A 62 -17.02 15.76 -16.95
N ASN A 63 -18.31 16.03 -16.71
CA ASN A 63 -19.20 16.62 -17.71
C ASN A 63 -20.00 17.78 -17.11
N GLN A 64 -19.48 18.99 -17.30
CA GLN A 64 -20.13 20.24 -16.91
C GLN A 64 -21.55 20.48 -17.47
N TYR A 65 -22.01 19.68 -18.45
CA TYR A 65 -23.36 19.79 -19.02
C TYR A 65 -24.37 18.84 -18.37
N SER A 66 -23.92 17.94 -17.49
CA SER A 66 -24.75 17.16 -16.59
C SER A 66 -24.91 17.92 -15.25
N LYS A 67 -25.81 17.49 -14.36
CA LYS A 67 -25.92 18.11 -13.03
C LYS A 67 -26.54 17.18 -11.99
N TRP A 68 -26.13 17.38 -10.75
CA TRP A 68 -26.89 16.94 -9.58
C TRP A 68 -27.91 18.02 -9.20
N LEU A 69 -29.15 17.61 -8.93
CA LEU A 69 -30.22 18.50 -8.48
C LEU A 69 -30.93 17.92 -7.26
N THR A 70 -31.21 18.76 -6.27
CA THR A 70 -32.06 18.42 -5.13
C THR A 70 -33.30 19.31 -5.11
N PHE A 71 -34.43 18.78 -4.64
CA PHE A 71 -35.66 19.57 -4.42
C PHE A 71 -35.68 20.31 -3.08
N GLU A 72 -34.50 20.54 -2.50
CA GLU A 72 -34.31 21.29 -1.27
C GLU A 72 -33.35 22.46 -1.53
N PRO A 73 -33.45 23.58 -0.80
CA PRO A 73 -32.57 24.73 -0.99
C PRO A 73 -31.11 24.48 -0.56
N THR A 74 -30.88 23.40 0.20
CA THR A 74 -29.59 22.99 0.76
C THR A 74 -29.40 21.48 0.58
N GLY A 75 -28.16 21.01 0.61
CA GLY A 75 -27.87 19.59 0.49
C GLY A 75 -26.41 19.29 0.71
N TRP A 76 -26.11 18.02 0.93
CA TRP A 76 -24.72 17.55 1.00
C TRP A 76 -24.47 16.46 -0.04
N ILE A 77 -23.26 16.43 -0.56
CA ILE A 77 -22.78 15.40 -1.48
C ILE A 77 -21.35 15.01 -1.09
N SER A 78 -21.11 13.70 -1.00
CA SER A 78 -19.90 13.09 -0.47
C SER A 78 -19.27 12.16 -1.50
N TYR A 79 -17.94 12.18 -1.54
CA TYR A 79 -17.09 11.27 -2.30
C TYR A 79 -16.23 10.44 -1.33
N GLN A 80 -16.16 9.13 -1.56
CA GLN A 80 -15.34 8.19 -0.80
C GLN A 80 -14.14 7.74 -1.62
N PHE A 81 -12.94 8.05 -1.15
CA PHE A 81 -11.73 7.52 -1.75
C PHE A 81 -11.46 6.07 -1.32
N SER A 82 -10.81 5.31 -2.20
CA SER A 82 -10.32 3.95 -1.89
C SER A 82 -9.15 3.95 -0.90
N THR A 83 -8.43 5.07 -0.78
CA THR A 83 -7.36 5.34 0.19
C THR A 83 -7.45 6.80 0.64
N GLN A 84 -7.05 7.11 1.89
CA GLN A 84 -7.11 8.48 2.41
C GLN A 84 -6.32 9.46 1.52
N GLN A 85 -6.91 10.63 1.24
CA GLN A 85 -6.28 11.69 0.45
C GLN A 85 -6.13 12.97 1.28
N VAL A 86 -5.06 13.71 1.06
CA VAL A 86 -4.93 15.09 1.55
C VAL A 86 -5.45 16.01 0.46
N VAL A 87 -6.69 16.44 0.63
CA VAL A 87 -7.29 17.44 -0.26
C VAL A 87 -6.83 18.82 0.19
N THR A 88 -6.28 19.59 -0.75
CA THR A 88 -5.79 20.97 -0.54
C THR A 88 -6.51 21.99 -1.41
N GLY A 89 -7.42 21.52 -2.26
CA GLY A 89 -8.25 22.38 -3.09
C GLY A 89 -9.42 21.62 -3.69
N TYR A 90 -10.34 22.35 -4.30
CA TYR A 90 -11.47 21.78 -5.01
C TYR A 90 -11.99 22.76 -6.06
N SER A 91 -12.77 22.26 -7.01
CA SER A 91 -13.58 23.10 -7.89
C SER A 91 -15.07 22.81 -7.72
N ILE A 92 -15.89 23.82 -8.02
CA ILE A 92 -17.34 23.69 -8.17
C ILE A 92 -17.74 24.36 -9.47
N THR A 93 -18.58 23.72 -10.27
CA THR A 93 -19.11 24.25 -11.54
C THR A 93 -20.61 24.49 -11.45
N SER A 94 -21.08 25.68 -11.85
CA SER A 94 -22.51 26.00 -11.91
C SER A 94 -23.23 25.23 -13.03
N ALA A 95 -24.49 24.86 -12.83
CA ALA A 95 -25.25 24.06 -13.81
C ALA A 95 -25.80 24.87 -15.01
N ASN A 96 -26.90 24.42 -15.62
CA ASN A 96 -27.51 24.99 -16.83
C ASN A 96 -28.81 25.79 -16.61
N ASP A 97 -29.62 25.50 -15.57
CA ASP A 97 -30.97 26.11 -15.42
C ASP A 97 -31.03 27.56 -14.90
N ALA A 98 -30.71 27.81 -13.61
CA ALA A 98 -30.91 29.13 -13.00
C ALA A 98 -29.88 29.48 -11.90
N GLN A 99 -29.35 30.70 -11.93
CA GLN A 99 -28.33 31.19 -10.98
C GLN A 99 -28.78 31.14 -9.51
N GLN A 100 -30.08 31.35 -9.25
CA GLN A 100 -30.64 31.35 -7.89
C GLN A 100 -30.53 29.99 -7.18
N ARG A 101 -30.29 28.91 -7.93
CA ARG A 101 -30.17 27.53 -7.43
C ARG A 101 -28.71 27.12 -7.18
N ASP A 102 -27.74 27.92 -7.59
CA ASP A 102 -26.32 27.59 -7.44
C ASP A 102 -25.91 27.76 -5.96
N PRO A 103 -24.92 26.97 -5.46
CA PRO A 103 -24.41 27.09 -4.10
C PRO A 103 -23.95 28.52 -3.79
N GLN A 104 -24.26 29.03 -2.60
CA GLN A 104 -23.84 30.35 -2.12
C GLN A 104 -22.91 30.24 -0.90
N ASP A 105 -23.33 29.42 0.07
CA ASP A 105 -22.57 29.16 1.29
C ASP A 105 -22.40 27.65 1.45
N TRP A 106 -21.20 27.20 1.81
CA TRP A 106 -20.93 25.79 2.06
C TRP A 106 -19.70 25.57 2.94
N GLN A 107 -19.62 24.35 3.48
CA GLN A 107 -18.42 23.78 4.09
C GLN A 107 -17.92 22.63 3.25
N LEU A 108 -16.62 22.60 2.95
CA LEU A 108 -15.95 21.38 2.53
C LEU A 108 -15.50 20.64 3.80
N GLN A 109 -15.83 19.36 3.93
CA GLN A 109 -15.63 18.59 5.15
C GLN A 109 -14.88 17.29 4.86
N GLY A 110 -14.04 16.87 5.80
CA GLY A 110 -13.33 15.59 5.77
C GLY A 110 -13.80 14.64 6.88
N SER A 111 -13.84 13.35 6.59
CA SER A 111 -14.13 12.29 7.56
C SER A 111 -13.34 11.00 7.27
N ASN A 112 -13.07 10.21 8.31
CA ASN A 112 -12.44 8.89 8.20
C ASN A 112 -13.39 7.74 8.57
N ASP A 113 -14.55 8.04 9.16
CA ASP A 113 -15.56 7.05 9.57
C ASP A 113 -16.93 7.29 8.88
N GLY A 114 -17.07 8.36 8.11
CA GLY A 114 -18.32 8.79 7.47
C GLY A 114 -19.36 9.38 8.43
N LEU A 115 -19.07 9.42 9.72
CA LEU A 115 -19.99 9.84 10.79
C LEU A 115 -19.58 11.16 11.41
N ASN A 116 -18.29 11.30 11.75
CA ASN A 116 -17.70 12.50 12.34
C ASN A 116 -16.98 13.30 11.26
N TRP A 117 -17.33 14.57 11.13
CA TRP A 117 -16.88 15.44 10.03
C TRP A 117 -16.12 16.64 10.58
N THR A 118 -14.98 16.95 9.97
CA THR A 118 -14.14 18.11 10.26
C THR A 118 -14.27 19.12 9.12
N ASP A 119 -14.53 20.38 9.43
CA ASP A 119 -14.58 21.45 8.43
C ASP A 119 -13.16 21.78 7.94
N LEU A 120 -12.92 21.64 6.63
CA LEU A 120 -11.64 21.87 5.97
C LEU A 120 -11.56 23.26 5.33
N ASP A 121 -12.67 23.68 4.73
CA ASP A 121 -12.83 25.00 4.14
C ASP A 121 -14.27 25.49 4.33
N THR A 122 -14.46 26.79 4.44
CA THR A 122 -15.78 27.42 4.54
C THR A 122 -15.85 28.61 3.61
N GLN A 123 -16.82 28.58 2.69
CA GLN A 123 -17.08 29.66 1.76
C GLN A 123 -18.44 30.29 2.05
N THR A 124 -18.50 31.61 1.93
CA THR A 124 -19.74 32.37 2.09
C THR A 124 -19.90 33.40 0.99
N ASN A 125 -21.14 33.76 0.68
CA ASN A 125 -21.53 34.78 -0.30
C ASN A 125 -20.94 34.55 -1.70
N GLN A 126 -20.82 33.29 -2.12
CA GLN A 126 -20.32 32.96 -3.45
C GLN A 126 -21.42 33.14 -4.50
N SER A 127 -21.01 33.59 -5.68
CA SER A 127 -21.88 33.77 -6.84
C SER A 127 -21.19 33.39 -8.14
N PHE A 128 -21.89 32.77 -9.06
CA PHE A 128 -21.40 32.42 -10.39
C PHE A 128 -21.98 33.41 -11.40
N ALA A 129 -21.12 34.15 -12.09
CA ALA A 129 -21.49 35.19 -13.05
C ALA A 129 -22.02 34.64 -14.38
N SER A 130 -21.64 33.39 -14.74
CA SER A 130 -22.09 32.69 -15.94
C SER A 130 -22.52 31.25 -15.63
N ARG A 131 -23.23 30.61 -16.57
CA ARG A 131 -23.53 29.16 -16.49
C ARG A 131 -22.32 28.34 -16.90
N TYR A 132 -22.18 27.16 -16.30
CA TYR A 132 -20.99 26.31 -16.45
C TYR A 132 -19.71 27.00 -16.00
N GLU A 133 -19.83 27.99 -15.11
CA GLU A 133 -18.66 28.65 -14.55
C GLU A 133 -18.05 27.76 -13.49
N LYS A 134 -16.81 27.33 -13.73
CA LYS A 134 -15.99 26.64 -12.75
C LYS A 134 -15.29 27.66 -11.86
N LYS A 135 -15.45 27.51 -10.54
CA LYS A 135 -14.65 28.21 -9.54
C LYS A 135 -13.76 27.22 -8.81
N GLN A 136 -12.52 27.63 -8.55
CA GLN A 136 -11.53 26.83 -7.84
C GLN A 136 -11.19 27.50 -6.51
N TYR A 137 -10.99 26.68 -5.49
CA TYR A 137 -10.67 27.09 -4.13
C TYR A 137 -9.48 26.27 -3.65
N SER A 138 -8.56 26.92 -2.94
CA SER A 138 -7.39 26.29 -2.32
C SER A 138 -7.36 26.64 -0.84
N PHE A 139 -6.99 25.67 -0.01
CA PHE A 139 -6.93 25.82 1.43
C PHE A 139 -5.74 25.02 2.00
N ASN A 140 -5.32 25.37 3.21
CA ASN A 140 -4.26 24.65 3.89
C ASN A 140 -4.85 23.47 4.64
N ASN A 141 -4.42 22.27 4.30
CA ASN A 141 -4.77 21.04 5.01
C ASN A 141 -3.58 20.08 4.93
N GLN A 142 -3.31 19.41 6.04
CA GLN A 142 -2.29 18.37 6.15
C GLN A 142 -2.89 17.02 6.54
N ASP A 143 -4.16 17.00 6.95
CA ASP A 143 -4.85 15.81 7.41
C ASP A 143 -5.46 15.06 6.22
N ALA A 144 -5.32 13.72 6.24
CA ALA A 144 -5.83 12.84 5.21
C ALA A 144 -7.22 12.29 5.59
N TYR A 145 -8.12 12.22 4.60
CA TYR A 145 -9.50 11.80 4.80
C TYR A 145 -9.92 10.74 3.78
N THR A 146 -10.67 9.72 4.23
CA THR A 146 -11.31 8.72 3.38
C THR A 146 -12.54 9.29 2.67
N PHE A 147 -13.28 10.17 3.34
CA PHE A 147 -14.49 10.80 2.83
C PHE A 147 -14.30 12.32 2.76
N ILE A 148 -14.69 12.91 1.63
CA ILE A 148 -14.80 14.35 1.48
C ILE A 148 -16.23 14.69 1.09
N ARG A 149 -16.82 15.69 1.76
CA ARG A 149 -18.21 16.12 1.54
C ARG A 149 -18.28 17.62 1.33
N LEU A 150 -19.02 18.02 0.31
CA LEU A 150 -19.51 19.38 0.16
C LEU A 150 -20.86 19.49 0.87
N ASN A 151 -20.95 20.31 1.90
CA ASN A 151 -22.17 20.59 2.65
C ASN A 151 -22.66 22.01 2.32
N VAL A 152 -23.63 22.15 1.43
CA VAL A 152 -24.20 23.45 1.01
C VAL A 152 -25.21 23.91 2.04
N THR A 153 -24.90 25.01 2.72
CA THR A 153 -25.72 25.57 3.81
C THR A 153 -26.65 26.69 3.34
N ALA A 154 -26.39 27.29 2.17
CA ALA A 154 -27.32 28.21 1.50
C ALA A 154 -27.08 28.22 -0.02
N ASN A 155 -28.15 28.49 -0.78
CA ASN A 155 -28.08 28.80 -2.22
C ASN A 155 -28.45 30.27 -2.45
N ASN A 156 -28.48 30.70 -3.71
CA ASN A 156 -28.80 32.09 -4.10
C ASN A 156 -30.31 32.43 -4.09
N GLY A 157 -31.10 31.82 -3.20
CA GLY A 157 -32.49 32.20 -2.89
C GLY A 157 -33.58 31.38 -3.59
N ALA A 158 -33.25 30.22 -4.17
CA ALA A 158 -34.24 29.28 -4.72
C ALA A 158 -34.64 28.21 -3.69
N ASN A 159 -35.79 27.56 -3.90
CA ASN A 159 -36.22 26.43 -3.06
C ASN A 159 -35.55 25.09 -3.45
N ILE A 160 -34.63 25.09 -4.42
CA ILE A 160 -33.95 23.90 -4.93
C ILE A 160 -32.47 24.21 -5.20
N LEU A 161 -31.61 23.21 -5.09
CA LEU A 161 -30.15 23.31 -5.26
C LEU A 161 -29.71 22.52 -6.50
N GLN A 162 -28.73 23.04 -7.22
CA GLN A 162 -28.09 22.34 -8.34
C GLN A 162 -26.58 22.62 -8.40
N LEU A 163 -25.81 21.71 -8.97
CA LEU A 163 -24.43 21.95 -9.40
C LEU A 163 -24.06 20.97 -10.52
N ALA A 164 -23.17 21.40 -11.42
CA ALA A 164 -22.74 20.58 -12.54
C ALA A 164 -21.58 19.66 -12.17
N GLU A 165 -20.54 20.17 -11.52
CA GLU A 165 -19.34 19.37 -11.27
C GLU A 165 -18.63 19.76 -9.98
N ILE A 166 -17.96 18.78 -9.38
CA ILE A 166 -17.04 18.90 -8.26
C ILE A 166 -15.78 18.13 -8.60
N GLU A 167 -14.63 18.81 -8.54
CA GLU A 167 -13.32 18.17 -8.63
C GLU A 167 -12.60 18.37 -7.30
N LEU A 168 -11.84 17.36 -6.85
CA LEU A 168 -11.06 17.45 -5.62
C LEU A 168 -9.58 17.44 -5.96
N PHE A 169 -8.87 18.46 -5.50
CA PHE A 169 -7.47 18.65 -5.80
C PHE A 169 -6.61 18.42 -4.57
N GLY A 170 -5.51 17.73 -4.79
CA GLY A 170 -4.51 17.50 -3.77
C GLY A 170 -3.35 16.72 -4.32
N GLY A 171 -2.33 16.56 -3.48
CA GLY A 171 -1.43 15.45 -3.67
C GLY A 171 -2.12 14.18 -3.18
N SER A 172 -1.87 13.06 -3.84
CA SER A 172 -1.78 11.82 -3.06
C SER A 172 -0.87 12.14 -1.88
N VAL A 173 -1.29 11.80 -0.66
CA VAL A 173 -0.29 11.58 0.36
C VAL A 173 0.66 10.53 -0.23
N THR A 174 1.85 10.99 -0.62
CA THR A 174 2.99 10.33 0.00
C THR A 174 2.69 10.47 1.49
N PRO A 175 2.51 9.35 2.22
CA PRO A 175 2.16 9.39 3.64
C PRO A 175 3.02 10.44 4.35
N PRO A 176 2.52 11.12 5.40
CA PRO A 176 3.29 12.11 6.17
C PRO A 176 4.70 11.57 6.35
N PRO A 177 5.75 12.42 6.18
CA PRO A 177 7.12 11.98 5.89
C PRO A 177 7.47 10.77 6.73
N VAL A 178 7.35 9.60 6.09
CA VAL A 178 7.57 8.26 6.64
C VAL A 178 7.47 8.17 8.17
N ASP A 179 6.39 7.54 8.69
CA ASP A 179 6.38 6.87 10.01
C ASP A 179 7.38 5.69 10.08
N ASN A 180 8.46 5.76 9.30
CA ASN A 180 9.58 4.85 9.31
C ASN A 180 10.79 5.61 9.84
N LEU A 181 11.43 5.02 10.83
CA LEU A 181 12.72 5.49 11.30
C LEU A 181 13.82 5.11 10.28
N PRO A 182 14.85 5.95 10.06
CA PRO A 182 15.13 7.20 10.77
C PRO A 182 14.28 8.40 10.30
N LEU A 183 13.80 9.21 11.24
CA LEU A 183 13.05 10.45 11.02
C LEU A 183 13.89 11.66 11.44
N GLN A 184 13.94 12.68 10.59
CA GLN A 184 14.51 13.99 10.91
C GLN A 184 13.51 15.07 10.54
N ASP A 185 13.25 16.00 11.46
CA ASP A 185 12.30 17.09 11.25
C ASP A 185 12.77 18.38 11.95
N SER A 186 12.26 19.53 11.54
CA SER A 186 12.55 20.84 12.14
C SER A 186 11.26 21.64 12.28
N GLN A 187 10.93 22.02 13.52
CA GLN A 187 9.68 22.68 13.86
C GLN A 187 9.89 23.88 14.78
N SER A 188 8.87 24.72 14.83
CA SER A 188 8.75 25.82 15.78
C SER A 188 7.50 25.61 16.62
N LEU A 189 7.65 25.58 17.95
CA LEU A 189 6.53 25.43 18.88
C LEU A 189 6.39 26.69 19.75
N ASN A 190 5.14 27.09 19.93
CA ASN A 190 4.78 28.07 20.96
C ASN A 190 4.81 27.41 22.34
N GLN A 191 4.92 28.23 23.38
CA GLN A 191 4.82 27.75 24.76
C GLN A 191 3.47 27.01 24.96
N GLY A 192 3.55 25.80 25.51
CA GLY A 192 2.38 24.97 25.80
C GLY A 192 1.90 24.11 24.64
N SER A 193 2.54 24.20 23.47
CA SER A 193 2.17 23.40 22.29
C SER A 193 2.96 22.09 22.22
N TRP A 194 2.34 21.10 21.57
CA TRP A 194 2.92 19.77 21.35
C TRP A 194 3.12 19.52 19.86
N GLN A 195 4.16 18.75 19.56
CA GLN A 195 4.31 18.04 18.29
C GLN A 195 4.46 16.55 18.58
N HIS A 196 3.75 15.72 17.82
CA HIS A 196 3.76 14.27 17.99
C HIS A 196 4.31 13.57 16.75
N TYR A 197 4.97 12.43 16.97
CA TYR A 197 5.57 11.57 15.96
C TYR A 197 5.24 10.10 16.30
N GLY A 198 4.97 9.29 15.27
CA GLY A 198 4.52 7.91 15.41
C GLY A 198 2.99 7.77 15.55
N PRO A 199 2.49 6.56 15.84
CA PRO A 199 3.21 5.47 16.45
C PRO A 199 4.23 4.80 15.51
N PHE A 200 5.41 4.54 16.02
CA PHE A 200 6.43 3.72 15.39
C PHE A 200 6.29 2.28 15.87
N ASN A 201 6.14 1.35 14.93
CA ASN A 201 6.27 -0.08 15.19
C ASN A 201 7.72 -0.49 14.94
N VAL A 202 8.47 -0.65 16.03
CA VAL A 202 9.94 -0.78 16.00
C VAL A 202 10.37 -2.11 16.61
N THR A 203 11.43 -2.68 16.05
CA THR A 203 12.01 -3.98 16.45
C THR A 203 13.24 -3.78 17.35
N GLY A 204 13.99 -2.71 17.12
CA GLY A 204 15.15 -2.27 17.88
C GLY A 204 14.84 -1.12 18.82
N LYS A 205 15.89 -0.58 19.44
CA LYS A 205 15.80 0.51 20.41
C LYS A 205 15.67 1.83 19.66
N VAL A 206 14.69 2.66 20.00
CA VAL A 206 14.54 3.99 19.41
C VAL A 206 15.26 5.01 20.26
N LYS A 207 16.05 5.85 19.61
CA LYS A 207 16.72 7.02 20.15
C LYS A 207 16.16 8.28 19.49
N ALA A 208 15.49 9.10 20.28
CA ALA A 208 15.07 10.43 19.91
C ALA A 208 16.00 11.47 20.52
N THR A 209 16.35 12.50 19.73
CA THR A 209 17.16 13.63 20.16
C THR A 209 16.61 14.92 19.60
N THR A 210 16.65 16.00 20.38
CA THR A 210 16.36 17.36 19.93
C THR A 210 17.60 18.24 20.03
N SER A 211 17.64 19.31 19.24
CA SER A 211 18.62 20.40 19.36
C SER A 211 18.01 21.70 18.86
N GLY A 212 18.51 22.87 19.29
CA GLY A 212 18.03 24.16 18.79
C GLY A 212 18.10 25.28 19.82
N SER A 213 17.07 26.14 19.81
CA SER A 213 16.98 27.33 20.67
C SER A 213 15.64 27.38 21.40
N GLY A 214 15.62 27.93 22.62
CA GLY A 214 14.44 27.91 23.48
C GLY A 214 14.46 26.72 24.42
N ASP A 215 13.29 26.32 24.90
CA ASP A 215 13.11 25.23 25.87
C ASP A 215 12.12 24.20 25.33
N ALA A 216 12.61 23.04 24.91
CA ALA A 216 11.82 21.97 24.31
C ALA A 216 12.06 20.68 25.10
N ASP A 217 10.99 20.11 25.64
CA ASP A 217 11.04 18.85 26.37
C ASP A 217 10.69 17.67 25.44
N LEU A 218 11.39 16.55 25.59
CA LEU A 218 11.21 15.36 24.77
C LEU A 218 10.63 14.20 25.60
N TYR A 219 9.57 13.57 25.08
CA TYR A 219 8.88 12.45 25.71
C TYR A 219 8.73 11.28 24.75
N ILE A 220 8.79 10.06 25.28
CA ILE A 220 8.46 8.82 24.57
C ILE A 220 7.39 8.06 25.35
N GLY A 221 6.32 7.65 24.67
CA GLY A 221 5.24 6.81 25.21
C GLY A 221 5.18 5.45 24.52
N LEU A 222 4.70 4.42 25.23
CA LEU A 222 4.43 3.09 24.66
C LEU A 222 2.93 2.80 24.75
N GLY A 223 2.32 2.37 23.65
CA GLY A 223 0.90 2.06 23.58
C GLY A 223 -0.03 3.26 23.49
N SER A 224 0.43 4.46 23.87
CA SER A 224 -0.28 5.74 23.75
C SER A 224 0.68 6.92 23.61
N GLN A 225 0.18 8.05 23.11
CA GLN A 225 0.92 9.32 23.12
C GLN A 225 1.29 9.73 24.57
N PRO A 226 2.54 10.15 24.82
CA PRO A 226 2.95 10.59 26.14
C PRO A 226 2.44 12.00 26.47
N ASP A 227 2.35 12.29 27.77
CA ASP A 227 2.10 13.63 28.31
C ASP A 227 3.15 13.98 29.39
N THR A 228 3.04 15.15 30.03
CA THR A 228 4.02 15.59 31.05
C THR A 228 4.01 14.76 32.34
N ALA A 229 3.02 13.90 32.55
CA ALA A 229 2.87 13.02 33.71
C ALA A 229 3.01 11.52 33.36
N ASN A 230 2.66 11.12 32.13
CA ASN A 230 2.61 9.74 31.68
C ASN A 230 3.55 9.55 30.48
N TYR A 231 4.69 8.90 30.72
CA TYR A 231 5.68 8.61 29.70
C TYR A 231 6.49 7.36 30.06
N THR A 232 7.10 6.75 29.05
CA THR A 232 8.08 5.68 29.20
C THR A 232 9.48 6.24 29.45
N CYS A 233 9.83 7.32 28.75
CA CYS A 233 11.08 8.05 28.94
C CYS A 233 10.84 9.54 28.67
N ALA A 234 11.56 10.40 29.39
CA ALA A 234 11.51 11.85 29.22
C ALA A 234 12.89 12.46 29.44
N SER A 235 13.17 13.56 28.75
CA SER A 235 14.35 14.41 28.91
C SER A 235 13.87 15.87 28.83
N THR A 236 14.11 16.63 29.90
CA THR A 236 13.49 17.94 30.17
C THR A 236 14.50 18.97 30.71
N SER A 237 15.66 19.09 30.07
CA SER A 237 16.62 20.15 30.41
C SER A 237 16.04 21.53 30.03
N PRO A 238 16.49 22.64 30.63
CA PRO A 238 15.96 23.99 30.32
C PRO A 238 16.49 24.53 28.97
N THR A 239 16.63 23.67 27.96
CA THR A 239 17.16 23.96 26.64
C THR A 239 16.44 23.12 25.60
N ALA A 240 16.55 23.46 24.31
CA ALA A 240 16.00 22.62 23.24
C ALA A 240 16.86 21.38 22.91
N THR A 241 17.77 20.95 23.79
CA THR A 241 18.72 19.84 23.55
C THR A 241 18.43 18.67 24.47
N GLU A 242 17.62 17.72 23.98
CA GLU A 242 17.16 16.56 24.75
C GLU A 242 17.56 15.23 24.11
N SER A 243 17.61 14.16 24.90
CA SER A 243 17.82 12.81 24.39
C SER A 243 17.08 11.77 25.22
N CYS A 244 16.33 10.90 24.55
CA CYS A 244 15.53 9.88 25.20
C CYS A 244 15.48 8.61 24.34
N GLU A 245 15.47 7.45 25.01
CA GLU A 245 15.54 6.15 24.34
C GLU A 245 14.52 5.17 24.93
N ALA A 246 13.84 4.40 24.09
CA ALA A 246 12.92 3.34 24.53
C ALA A 246 12.79 2.23 23.46
N GLN A 247 12.27 1.08 23.86
CA GLN A 247 12.00 -0.06 22.98
C GLN A 247 10.61 -0.63 23.28
N GLY A 248 9.82 -0.91 22.24
CA GLY A 248 8.50 -1.51 22.35
C GLY A 248 7.64 -1.27 21.11
N ASN A 249 6.55 -2.02 20.98
CA ASN A 249 5.57 -1.83 19.90
C ASN A 249 4.73 -0.57 20.18
N ASN A 250 4.23 0.07 19.12
CA ASN A 250 3.37 1.25 19.22
C ASN A 250 4.02 2.40 20.03
N LEU A 251 5.25 2.79 19.62
CA LEU A 251 6.07 3.80 20.28
C LEU A 251 5.76 5.19 19.75
N TYR A 252 5.42 6.13 20.63
CA TYR A 252 5.14 7.52 20.29
C TYR A 252 6.27 8.40 20.78
N VAL A 253 6.74 9.33 19.95
CA VAL A 253 7.70 10.37 20.35
C VAL A 253 6.99 11.71 20.33
N SER A 254 7.22 12.58 21.31
CA SER A 254 6.55 13.88 21.37
C SER A 254 7.46 14.95 21.93
N VAL A 255 7.36 16.15 21.36
CA VAL A 255 8.10 17.34 21.80
C VAL A 255 7.12 18.36 22.34
N TYR A 256 7.40 18.88 23.53
CA TYR A 256 6.61 19.92 24.19
C TYR A 256 7.40 21.22 24.26
N GLY A 257 6.80 22.33 23.84
CA GLY A 257 7.39 23.65 24.02
C GLY A 257 7.18 24.18 25.44
N TRP A 258 8.14 23.99 26.34
CA TRP A 258 8.08 24.59 27.69
C TRP A 258 8.17 26.12 27.62
N SER A 259 8.93 26.63 26.64
CA SER A 259 8.89 28.01 26.16
C SER A 259 8.84 28.04 24.63
N GLN A 260 8.76 29.24 24.03
CA GLN A 260 8.84 29.35 22.58
C GLN A 260 10.17 28.77 22.09
N THR A 261 10.10 27.79 21.20
CA THR A 261 11.26 26.98 20.81
C THR A 261 11.28 26.74 19.30
N ASN A 262 12.49 26.68 18.76
CA ASN A 262 12.77 26.20 17.42
C ASN A 262 13.72 25.02 17.58
N TYR A 263 13.30 23.83 17.20
CA TYR A 263 14.08 22.62 17.39
C TYR A 263 14.18 21.80 16.11
N GLN A 264 15.28 21.05 16.02
CA GLN A 264 15.46 19.95 15.09
C GLN A 264 15.36 18.66 15.89
N ILE A 265 14.57 17.70 15.42
CA ILE A 265 14.45 16.37 16.01
C ILE A 265 15.08 15.33 15.10
N ASN A 266 15.79 14.38 15.70
CA ASN A 266 16.23 13.16 15.05
C ASN A 266 15.70 11.98 15.86
N ILE A 267 14.88 11.14 15.24
CA ILE A 267 14.38 9.88 15.79
C ILE A 267 14.99 8.75 14.98
N ASN A 268 15.82 7.94 15.60
CA ASN A 268 16.46 6.82 14.94
C ASN A 268 16.11 5.55 15.68
N GLU A 269 15.69 4.51 14.97
CA GLU A 269 15.77 3.17 15.50
C GLU A 269 17.24 2.76 15.39
N GLU A 270 17.89 2.54 16.52
CA GLU A 270 19.02 1.61 16.61
C GLU A 270 18.47 0.23 16.28
N LYS A 271 18.28 0.02 14.98
CA LYS A 271 18.24 -1.31 14.39
C LYS A 271 19.63 -1.86 14.63
N ASP A 272 19.73 -3.11 15.07
CA ASP A 272 20.91 -3.88 14.71
C ASP A 272 21.00 -3.83 13.17
N SER A 273 21.86 -2.93 12.67
CA SER A 273 22.22 -2.62 11.28
C SER A 273 21.26 -3.14 10.19
N GLY A 274 20.17 -2.40 9.89
CA GLY A 274 19.18 -2.81 8.88
C GLY A 274 19.00 -1.82 7.73
N GLY A 275 20.09 -1.49 7.03
CA GLY A 275 20.09 -0.63 5.84
C GLY A 275 21.38 -0.81 5.04
N GLY A 276 21.85 -2.05 4.93
CA GLY A 276 23.09 -2.42 4.25
C GLY A 276 23.62 -3.74 4.76
N ASP A 277 23.50 -4.79 3.93
CA ASP A 277 24.50 -5.85 3.80
C ASP A 277 24.97 -6.58 5.08
N ASP A 278 24.08 -6.85 6.04
CA ASP A 278 24.41 -7.64 7.24
C ASP A 278 24.25 -9.17 7.05
N GLY A 279 23.56 -9.59 5.97
CA GLY A 279 23.35 -11.00 5.63
C GLY A 279 22.27 -11.69 6.45
N LEU A 280 21.29 -10.96 7.04
CA LEU A 280 20.18 -11.53 7.81
C LEU A 280 18.82 -11.46 7.08
N TRP A 281 17.94 -12.42 7.35
CA TRP A 281 16.59 -12.49 6.78
C TRP A 281 15.64 -11.48 7.44
N GLN A 282 15.02 -10.61 6.64
CA GLN A 282 14.18 -9.51 7.12
C GLN A 282 12.70 -9.81 7.01
N LYS A 283 11.97 -9.65 8.13
CA LYS A 283 10.51 -9.82 8.17
C LYS A 283 9.85 -8.64 7.44
N PRO A 284 8.87 -8.87 6.55
CA PRO A 284 8.06 -7.78 6.01
C PRO A 284 7.16 -7.20 7.11
N VAL A 285 6.73 -5.95 6.92
CA VAL A 285 5.67 -5.35 7.72
C VAL A 285 4.37 -6.05 7.38
N VAL A 286 3.65 -6.51 8.40
CA VAL A 286 2.35 -7.16 8.23
C VAL A 286 1.22 -6.25 8.71
N ASP A 287 0.39 -5.81 7.78
CA ASP A 287 -0.89 -5.14 8.04
C ASP A 287 -2.00 -6.19 8.14
N PHE A 288 -2.32 -6.63 9.37
CA PHE A 288 -3.38 -7.59 9.61
C PHE A 288 -4.72 -6.87 9.81
N VAL A 289 -5.66 -7.11 8.90
CA VAL A 289 -6.98 -6.47 8.87
C VAL A 289 -8.08 -7.52 8.99
N ASP A 290 -8.85 -7.44 10.05
CA ASP A 290 -10.03 -8.28 10.23
C ASP A 290 -11.29 -7.53 9.81
N MET A 291 -11.81 -7.83 8.64
CA MET A 291 -12.99 -7.15 8.09
C MET A 291 -14.30 -7.73 8.59
N ASN A 292 -14.27 -8.93 9.19
CA ASN A 292 -15.45 -9.63 9.68
C ASN A 292 -15.20 -10.21 11.08
N PRO A 293 -14.88 -9.37 12.09
CA PRO A 293 -14.54 -9.80 13.44
C PRO A 293 -15.71 -10.48 14.18
N GLU A 294 -16.93 -10.30 13.69
CA GLU A 294 -18.14 -10.96 14.19
C GLU A 294 -18.23 -12.45 13.82
N THR A 295 -17.46 -12.91 12.83
CA THR A 295 -17.51 -14.30 12.36
C THR A 295 -16.75 -15.25 13.28
N GLU A 296 -17.21 -16.49 13.39
CA GLU A 296 -16.51 -17.49 14.20
C GLU A 296 -15.14 -17.82 13.61
N GLY A 297 -15.02 -17.85 12.28
CA GLY A 297 -13.73 -18.01 11.59
C GLY A 297 -12.68 -16.97 12.01
N SER A 298 -13.07 -15.69 12.13
CA SER A 298 -12.18 -14.64 12.64
C SER A 298 -11.74 -14.91 14.09
N ARG A 299 -12.70 -15.22 14.97
CA ARG A 299 -12.38 -15.51 16.39
C ARG A 299 -11.44 -16.70 16.52
N LEU A 300 -11.61 -17.73 15.69
CA LEU A 300 -10.73 -18.88 15.63
C LEU A 300 -9.30 -18.47 15.25
N VAL A 301 -9.11 -17.69 14.20
CA VAL A 301 -7.78 -17.23 13.76
C VAL A 301 -7.07 -16.46 14.88
N ASN A 302 -7.74 -15.46 15.45
CA ASN A 302 -7.19 -14.63 16.51
C ASN A 302 -6.83 -15.46 17.75
N ARG A 303 -7.71 -16.40 18.15
CA ARG A 303 -7.46 -17.31 19.28
C ARG A 303 -6.27 -18.25 19.03
N ILE A 304 -6.24 -18.89 17.86
CA ILE A 304 -5.30 -20.00 17.56
C ILE A 304 -3.88 -19.48 17.29
N LEU A 305 -3.76 -18.30 16.67
CA LEU A 305 -2.47 -17.69 16.36
C LEU A 305 -1.97 -16.78 17.48
N GLY A 306 -2.86 -16.15 18.25
CA GLY A 306 -2.53 -15.21 19.33
C GLY A 306 -1.97 -13.87 18.83
N ASN A 307 -0.93 -13.90 18.00
CA ASN A 307 -0.37 -12.75 17.29
C ASN A 307 -0.30 -13.05 15.78
N PRO A 308 -1.42 -12.85 15.04
CA PRO A 308 -1.50 -13.15 13.61
C PRO A 308 -0.42 -12.44 12.78
N ALA A 309 -0.18 -11.15 13.03
CA ALA A 309 0.79 -10.35 12.28
C ALA A 309 2.22 -10.92 12.41
N ASN A 310 2.67 -11.22 13.63
CA ASN A 310 4.00 -11.83 13.83
C ASN A 310 4.09 -13.25 13.26
N HIS A 311 3.00 -14.03 13.33
CA HIS A 311 2.94 -15.37 12.74
C HIS A 311 3.14 -15.31 11.21
N MET A 312 2.42 -14.42 10.54
CA MET A 312 2.53 -14.20 9.09
C MET A 312 3.91 -13.68 8.70
N ALA A 313 4.45 -12.73 9.46
CA ALA A 313 5.79 -12.20 9.23
C ALA A 313 6.86 -13.30 9.32
N GLN A 314 6.69 -14.25 10.24
CA GLN A 314 7.57 -15.42 10.33
C GLN A 314 7.44 -16.34 9.12
N ARG A 315 6.21 -16.62 8.65
CA ARG A 315 5.99 -17.41 7.43
C ARG A 315 6.63 -16.80 6.19
N CYS A 316 6.72 -15.46 6.11
CA CYS A 316 7.45 -14.80 5.04
C CYS A 316 8.94 -15.16 5.03
N ILE A 317 9.59 -15.17 6.19
CA ILE A 317 10.99 -15.61 6.30
C ILE A 317 11.14 -17.06 5.91
N ASP A 318 10.25 -17.93 6.41
CA ASP A 318 10.34 -19.36 6.16
C ASP A 318 10.24 -19.66 4.66
N VAL A 319 9.35 -18.97 3.93
CA VAL A 319 9.24 -19.07 2.46
C VAL A 319 10.46 -18.48 1.75
N ALA A 320 10.93 -17.31 2.17
CA ALA A 320 12.11 -16.67 1.58
C ALA A 320 13.35 -17.59 1.68
N GLN A 321 13.51 -18.26 2.83
CA GLN A 321 14.57 -19.25 3.06
C GLN A 321 14.44 -20.50 2.20
N VAL A 322 13.23 -20.87 1.78
CA VAL A 322 13.04 -21.97 0.82
C VAL A 322 13.50 -21.57 -0.57
N LEU A 323 13.29 -20.32 -0.98
CA LEU A 323 13.52 -19.84 -2.35
C LEU A 323 14.93 -19.28 -2.59
N TYR A 324 15.58 -18.77 -1.55
CA TYR A 324 16.88 -18.09 -1.65
C TYR A 324 17.89 -18.63 -0.62
N THR A 325 19.18 -18.43 -0.90
CA THR A 325 20.27 -18.66 0.06
C THR A 325 20.79 -17.36 0.65
N ASP A 326 20.73 -16.29 -0.13
CA ASP A 326 21.15 -14.96 0.28
C ASP A 326 19.91 -14.12 0.61
N PRO A 327 19.78 -13.62 1.85
CA PRO A 327 18.68 -12.74 2.24
C PRO A 327 18.52 -11.52 1.33
N ARG A 328 19.60 -11.05 0.71
CA ARG A 328 19.59 -9.88 -0.18
C ARG A 328 18.75 -10.10 -1.42
N GLU A 329 18.66 -11.35 -1.90
CA GLU A 329 17.82 -11.74 -3.04
C GLU A 329 16.33 -11.72 -2.69
N SER A 330 15.98 -11.84 -1.40
CA SER A 330 14.61 -11.81 -0.90
C SER A 330 14.10 -10.41 -0.54
N SER A 331 14.95 -9.38 -0.54
CA SER A 331 14.63 -8.01 -0.09
C SER A 331 13.53 -7.28 -0.87
N ARG A 332 12.98 -7.91 -1.92
CA ARG A 332 11.91 -7.36 -2.75
C ARG A 332 10.61 -7.23 -1.97
N PHE A 333 10.25 -8.19 -1.12
CA PHE A 333 8.97 -8.21 -0.43
C PHE A 333 9.04 -7.50 0.92
N ARG A 334 8.35 -6.37 1.04
CA ARG A 334 8.44 -5.45 2.17
C ARG A 334 7.16 -5.37 2.99
N ASN A 335 6.00 -5.41 2.33
CA ASN A 335 4.70 -5.22 2.95
C ASN A 335 3.75 -6.36 2.60
N LEU A 336 3.22 -7.03 3.62
CA LEU A 336 2.14 -7.99 3.48
C LEU A 336 0.89 -7.41 4.15
N ARG A 337 -0.16 -7.18 3.38
CA ARG A 337 -1.50 -6.99 3.95
C ARG A 337 -2.19 -8.34 4.04
N PHE A 338 -2.74 -8.68 5.19
CA PHE A 338 -3.50 -9.91 5.38
C PHE A 338 -4.92 -9.56 5.81
N GLU A 339 -5.90 -10.00 5.04
CA GLU A 339 -7.31 -9.69 5.25
C GLU A 339 -8.09 -10.95 5.64
N LEU A 340 -8.82 -10.90 6.75
CA LEU A 340 -9.89 -11.85 7.03
C LEU A 340 -11.21 -11.29 6.52
N ARG A 341 -11.86 -12.04 5.62
CA ARG A 341 -13.16 -11.64 5.04
C ARG A 341 -14.12 -12.81 5.03
N ALA A 342 -15.41 -12.57 5.15
CA ALA A 342 -16.43 -13.62 5.03
C ALA A 342 -16.71 -13.99 3.57
N LEU A 343 -16.68 -13.01 2.67
CA LEU A 343 -16.97 -13.11 1.24
C LEU A 343 -15.90 -12.34 0.45
N ASP A 344 -15.74 -12.69 -0.82
CA ASP A 344 -14.89 -11.92 -1.73
C ASP A 344 -15.52 -10.54 -2.04
N PRO A 345 -14.81 -9.62 -2.72
CA PRO A 345 -15.34 -8.29 -3.05
C PRO A 345 -16.62 -8.30 -3.92
N TRP A 346 -16.96 -9.44 -4.53
CA TRP A 346 -18.15 -9.64 -5.35
C TRP A 346 -19.28 -10.38 -4.61
N GLY A 347 -19.09 -10.67 -3.32
CA GLY A 347 -20.09 -11.33 -2.48
C GLY A 347 -20.12 -12.86 -2.59
N ASN A 348 -19.10 -13.51 -3.15
CA ASN A 348 -19.05 -14.96 -3.29
C ASN A 348 -18.21 -15.64 -2.18
N ASP A 349 -18.52 -16.91 -1.92
CA ASP A 349 -17.68 -17.76 -1.08
C ASP A 349 -16.33 -18.03 -1.78
N PHE A 350 -15.25 -17.92 -1.02
CA PHE A 350 -13.88 -18.16 -1.49
C PHE A 350 -13.06 -18.89 -0.41
N VAL A 351 -11.83 -19.29 -0.73
CA VAL A 351 -10.88 -19.89 0.23
C VAL A 351 -9.81 -18.86 0.60
N ALA A 352 -8.99 -18.51 -0.38
CA ALA A 352 -8.00 -17.45 -0.29
C ALA A 352 -7.72 -16.90 -1.69
N TYR A 353 -7.20 -15.68 -1.75
CA TYR A 353 -6.63 -15.12 -2.96
C TYR A 353 -5.52 -14.13 -2.62
N LYS A 354 -4.63 -13.89 -3.58
CA LYS A 354 -3.68 -12.78 -3.54
C LYS A 354 -4.05 -11.64 -4.49
N THR A 355 -3.73 -10.42 -4.10
CA THR A 355 -3.69 -9.25 -4.99
C THR A 355 -2.41 -8.45 -4.74
N GLY A 356 -2.08 -7.55 -5.65
CA GLY A 356 -0.84 -6.80 -5.63
C GLY A 356 -0.18 -6.82 -7.00
N ARG A 357 0.78 -5.93 -7.22
CA ARG A 357 1.55 -5.87 -8.46
C ARG A 357 2.86 -6.61 -8.26
N ASP A 358 3.13 -7.59 -9.12
CA ASP A 358 4.39 -8.34 -9.09
C ASP A 358 5.61 -7.40 -9.01
N GLY A 359 6.48 -7.64 -8.04
CA GLY A 359 7.69 -6.87 -7.84
C GLY A 359 7.50 -5.46 -7.25
N SER A 360 6.28 -5.04 -6.87
CA SER A 360 6.07 -3.80 -6.08
C SER A 360 6.74 -3.87 -4.71
N GLY A 361 6.92 -5.08 -4.20
CA GLY A 361 7.31 -5.36 -2.83
C GLY A 361 6.15 -5.34 -1.85
N GLU A 362 4.92 -5.37 -2.36
CA GLU A 362 3.69 -5.32 -1.59
C GLU A 362 2.69 -6.32 -2.14
N MET A 363 2.03 -7.06 -1.24
CA MET A 363 1.04 -8.06 -1.59
C MET A 363 -0.07 -8.07 -0.54
N THR A 364 -1.29 -8.31 -0.98
CA THR A 364 -2.42 -8.61 -0.10
C THR A 364 -2.78 -10.08 -0.22
N ILE A 365 -2.95 -10.75 0.90
CA ILE A 365 -3.56 -12.08 0.99
C ILE A 365 -4.90 -11.93 1.70
N ALA A 366 -5.97 -12.37 1.07
CA ALA A 366 -7.27 -12.46 1.72
C ALA A 366 -7.60 -13.93 2.01
N VAL A 367 -8.13 -14.21 3.21
CA VAL A 367 -8.57 -15.55 3.63
C VAL A 367 -10.01 -15.51 4.12
N SER A 368 -10.78 -16.51 3.69
CA SER A 368 -12.20 -16.61 4.00
C SER A 368 -12.45 -17.11 5.42
N THR A 369 -13.10 -16.31 6.25
CA THR A 369 -13.53 -16.71 7.60
C THR A 369 -14.61 -17.79 7.53
N ARG A 370 -15.47 -17.78 6.50
CA ARG A 370 -16.49 -18.83 6.28
C ARG A 370 -15.87 -20.17 5.93
N HIS A 371 -14.79 -20.17 5.16
CA HIS A 371 -14.02 -21.38 4.84
C HIS A 371 -13.39 -21.97 6.10
N LEU A 372 -12.70 -21.15 6.88
CA LEU A 372 -12.05 -21.60 8.13
C LEU A 372 -13.08 -22.14 9.14
N GLU A 373 -14.23 -21.49 9.27
CA GLU A 373 -15.31 -21.95 10.16
C GLU A 373 -15.88 -23.31 9.70
N ARG A 374 -16.07 -23.49 8.39
CA ARG A 374 -16.50 -24.77 7.81
C ARG A 374 -15.48 -25.87 8.10
N LEU A 375 -14.21 -25.61 7.81
CA LEU A 375 -13.10 -26.55 8.04
C LEU A 375 -12.99 -26.94 9.53
N TYR A 376 -13.17 -25.97 10.43
CA TYR A 376 -13.14 -26.22 11.87
C TYR A 376 -14.22 -27.23 12.28
N ARG A 377 -15.46 -27.04 11.81
CA ARG A 377 -16.55 -27.98 12.09
C ARG A 377 -16.33 -29.35 11.47
N GLU A 378 -15.92 -29.40 10.20
CA GLU A 378 -15.71 -30.66 9.47
C GLU A 378 -14.56 -31.48 10.05
N SER A 379 -13.56 -30.82 10.63
CA SER A 379 -12.45 -31.46 11.35
C SER A 379 -12.79 -31.90 12.78
N GLY A 380 -14.04 -31.74 13.22
CA GLY A 380 -14.46 -32.09 14.58
C GLY A 380 -14.00 -31.06 15.62
N ASN A 381 -13.97 -29.78 15.25
CA ASN A 381 -13.53 -28.65 16.07
C ASN A 381 -12.04 -28.73 16.45
N ASN A 382 -11.18 -29.03 15.47
CA ASN A 382 -9.74 -29.20 15.68
C ASN A 382 -8.94 -27.94 15.31
N ASP A 383 -8.35 -27.28 16.31
CA ASP A 383 -7.50 -26.10 16.12
C ASP A 383 -6.31 -26.35 15.18
N ASN A 384 -5.76 -27.56 15.18
CA ASN A 384 -4.62 -27.89 14.32
C ASN A 384 -5.02 -27.89 12.84
N SER A 385 -6.26 -28.23 12.50
CA SER A 385 -6.73 -28.17 11.11
C SER A 385 -6.79 -26.73 10.59
N ILE A 386 -7.08 -25.76 11.46
CA ILE A 386 -7.09 -24.34 11.12
C ILE A 386 -5.67 -23.80 11.00
N ARG A 387 -4.78 -24.17 11.93
CA ARG A 387 -3.36 -23.79 11.84
C ARG A 387 -2.73 -24.34 10.55
N ASP A 388 -2.95 -25.62 10.25
CA ASP A 388 -2.43 -26.26 9.03
C ASP A 388 -2.95 -25.59 7.75
N GLU A 389 -4.21 -25.18 7.71
CA GLU A 389 -4.77 -24.51 6.53
C GLU A 389 -4.26 -23.07 6.37
N ILE A 390 -4.18 -22.29 7.45
CA ILE A 390 -3.62 -20.94 7.41
C ILE A 390 -2.16 -20.99 6.97
N ASP A 391 -1.35 -21.83 7.60
CA ASP A 391 0.05 -21.97 7.21
C ASP A 391 0.17 -22.47 5.76
N GLY A 392 -0.64 -23.45 5.35
CA GLY A 392 -0.64 -23.93 3.97
C GLY A 392 -1.01 -22.86 2.94
N ILE A 393 -1.96 -21.98 3.25
CA ILE A 393 -2.28 -20.81 2.42
C ILE A 393 -1.09 -19.85 2.42
N LEU A 394 -0.52 -19.53 3.58
CA LEU A 394 0.62 -18.59 3.68
C LEU A 394 1.84 -19.08 2.89
N TYR A 395 2.23 -20.35 3.00
CA TYR A 395 3.36 -20.89 2.22
C TYR A 395 3.13 -20.82 0.71
N HIS A 396 1.89 -21.06 0.26
CA HIS A 396 1.54 -20.94 -1.16
C HIS A 396 1.54 -19.46 -1.60
N GLU A 397 0.73 -18.63 -0.97
CA GLU A 397 0.51 -17.25 -1.43
C GLU A 397 1.75 -16.37 -1.23
N ILE A 398 2.50 -16.54 -0.14
CA ILE A 398 3.74 -15.78 0.07
C ILE A 398 4.82 -16.18 -0.94
N THR A 399 4.77 -17.40 -1.49
CA THR A 399 5.71 -17.77 -2.58
C THR A 399 5.59 -16.78 -3.73
N HIS A 400 4.36 -16.39 -4.11
CA HIS A 400 4.08 -15.39 -5.16
C HIS A 400 4.68 -14.00 -4.87
N GLY A 401 4.87 -13.66 -3.60
CA GLY A 401 5.52 -12.41 -3.19
C GLY A 401 7.04 -12.42 -3.38
N TYR A 402 7.66 -13.60 -3.42
CA TYR A 402 9.10 -13.76 -3.47
C TYR A 402 9.62 -14.33 -4.79
N ASN A 403 8.93 -15.25 -5.45
CA ASN A 403 9.49 -15.98 -6.58
C ASN A 403 9.79 -15.07 -7.79
N ASN A 404 10.76 -15.51 -8.59
CA ASN A 404 10.98 -14.93 -9.90
C ASN A 404 9.90 -15.38 -10.87
N SER A 405 9.60 -14.58 -11.90
CA SER A 405 8.65 -14.94 -12.95
C SER A 405 9.39 -15.24 -14.25
N PRO A 406 9.20 -16.41 -14.87
CA PRO A 406 9.87 -16.74 -16.11
C PRO A 406 9.30 -15.92 -17.26
N ILE A 407 10.13 -15.60 -18.25
CA ILE A 407 9.67 -14.99 -19.50
C ILE A 407 9.36 -16.12 -20.48
N THR A 408 8.08 -16.40 -20.68
CA THR A 408 7.59 -17.40 -21.64
C THR A 408 6.66 -16.75 -22.67
N ARG A 409 6.24 -17.52 -23.68
CA ARG A 409 5.35 -17.01 -24.76
C ARG A 409 3.88 -17.05 -24.39
N ASP A 410 3.54 -17.75 -23.31
CA ASP A 410 2.21 -17.90 -22.74
C ASP A 410 2.04 -17.02 -21.50
N GLY A 411 0.81 -16.61 -21.23
CA GLY A 411 0.45 -15.90 -20.01
C GLY A 411 -0.18 -16.82 -18.96
N TYR A 412 -0.50 -16.25 -17.80
CA TYR A 412 -1.15 -16.98 -16.70
C TYR A 412 -2.48 -17.64 -17.11
N GLY A 413 -3.27 -16.99 -17.97
CA GLY A 413 -4.59 -17.49 -18.42
C GLY A 413 -4.53 -18.67 -19.40
N ASP A 414 -3.37 -18.93 -20.01
CA ASP A 414 -3.23 -19.97 -21.04
C ASP A 414 -3.04 -21.36 -20.42
N ALA A 415 -2.82 -21.41 -19.11
CA ALA A 415 -2.53 -22.62 -18.35
C ALA A 415 -1.41 -23.47 -18.97
N GLY A 416 -0.39 -22.77 -19.48
CA GLY A 416 0.83 -23.31 -20.06
C GLY A 416 2.02 -23.27 -19.10
N PRO A 417 3.26 -23.29 -19.63
CA PRO A 417 4.50 -23.23 -18.85
C PRO A 417 4.57 -22.12 -17.79
N PHE A 418 4.10 -20.90 -18.09
CA PHE A 418 4.13 -19.79 -17.12
C PHE A 418 3.30 -20.14 -15.88
N TRP A 419 2.05 -20.51 -16.11
CA TRP A 419 1.12 -20.85 -15.04
C TRP A 419 1.59 -22.09 -14.25
N ALA A 420 2.06 -23.12 -14.95
CA ALA A 420 2.55 -24.34 -14.31
C ALA A 420 3.80 -24.08 -13.44
N TYR A 421 4.69 -23.18 -13.89
CA TYR A 421 5.80 -22.71 -13.07
C TYR A 421 5.28 -22.01 -11.82
N THR A 422 4.43 -20.98 -11.98
CA THR A 422 4.02 -20.09 -10.89
C THR A 422 3.25 -20.85 -9.82
N GLU A 423 2.17 -21.55 -10.19
CA GLU A 423 1.34 -22.27 -9.23
C GLU A 423 2.00 -23.56 -8.74
N GLY A 424 2.79 -24.22 -9.60
CA GLY A 424 3.52 -25.42 -9.24
C GLY A 424 4.64 -25.16 -8.24
N LEU A 425 5.39 -24.06 -8.40
CA LEU A 425 6.44 -23.67 -7.45
C LEU A 425 5.85 -23.33 -6.08
N ALA A 426 4.77 -22.54 -6.04
CA ALA A 426 4.07 -22.21 -4.81
C ALA A 426 3.54 -23.45 -4.07
N ASP A 427 2.94 -24.40 -4.80
CA ASP A 427 2.51 -25.66 -4.18
C ASP A 427 3.68 -26.55 -3.75
N ALA A 428 4.81 -26.56 -4.48
CA ALA A 428 5.99 -27.31 -4.07
C ALA A 428 6.57 -26.78 -2.76
N VAL A 429 6.57 -25.45 -2.56
CA VAL A 429 6.97 -24.80 -1.30
C VAL A 429 6.01 -25.19 -0.17
N ARG A 430 4.69 -25.11 -0.41
CA ARG A 430 3.65 -25.54 0.55
C ARG A 430 3.80 -27.01 0.94
N ILE A 431 3.98 -27.90 -0.04
CA ILE A 431 4.10 -29.35 0.17
C ILE A 431 5.39 -29.66 0.95
N GLY A 432 6.50 -29.03 0.56
CA GLY A 432 7.80 -29.24 1.21
C GLY A 432 7.88 -28.72 2.65
N ALA A 433 6.91 -27.91 3.08
CA ALA A 433 6.75 -27.45 4.46
C ALA A 433 5.75 -28.31 5.27
N GLY A 434 5.22 -29.40 4.70
CA GLY A 434 4.32 -30.32 5.39
C GLY A 434 2.82 -30.01 5.23
N TYR A 435 2.46 -28.94 4.52
CA TYR A 435 1.06 -28.46 4.42
C TYR A 435 0.31 -29.02 3.20
N HIS A 436 0.36 -30.34 3.00
CA HIS A 436 -0.21 -31.01 1.83
C HIS A 436 -1.43 -31.90 2.14
N LYS A 437 -1.86 -32.03 3.40
CA LYS A 437 -2.77 -33.12 3.85
C LYS A 437 -4.12 -33.19 3.14
N THR A 438 -4.56 -32.08 2.53
CA THR A 438 -5.79 -31.99 1.72
C THR A 438 -5.56 -32.32 0.24
N ARG A 439 -4.34 -32.69 -0.15
CA ARG A 439 -3.89 -32.90 -1.53
C ARG A 439 -3.16 -34.24 -1.65
N GLN A 440 -3.16 -34.81 -2.84
CA GLN A 440 -2.48 -36.07 -3.16
C GLN A 440 -1.79 -35.97 -4.52
N PRO A 441 -0.70 -36.71 -4.76
CA PRO A 441 -0.06 -36.81 -6.07
C PRO A 441 -1.06 -37.14 -7.19
N ASP A 442 -1.16 -36.28 -8.20
CA ASP A 442 -2.01 -36.49 -9.39
C ASP A 442 -1.15 -36.84 -10.62
N ILE A 443 -0.78 -38.12 -10.75
CA ILE A 443 -0.05 -38.62 -11.92
C ILE A 443 -0.95 -38.86 -13.15
N GLY A 444 -2.27 -38.76 -12.99
CA GLY A 444 -3.26 -38.98 -14.05
C GLY A 444 -3.61 -37.72 -14.84
N ASN A 445 -3.10 -36.57 -14.42
CA ASN A 445 -3.35 -35.30 -15.07
C ASN A 445 -2.90 -35.32 -16.54
N SER A 446 -3.81 -35.02 -17.46
CA SER A 446 -3.53 -35.02 -18.90
C SER A 446 -2.48 -33.97 -19.31
N ARG A 447 -2.28 -32.92 -18.50
CA ARG A 447 -1.26 -31.89 -18.70
C ARG A 447 0.08 -32.22 -18.05
N ARG A 448 0.16 -33.31 -17.27
CA ARG A 448 1.40 -33.80 -16.66
C ARG A 448 2.06 -32.70 -15.81
N TRP A 449 3.35 -32.43 -15.97
CA TRP A 449 4.05 -31.36 -15.24
C TRP A 449 3.55 -29.94 -15.56
N LEU A 450 2.67 -29.77 -16.55
CA LEU A 450 1.97 -28.50 -16.83
C LEU A 450 0.60 -28.41 -16.14
N GLY A 451 0.32 -29.31 -15.20
CA GLY A 451 -0.94 -29.32 -14.44
C GLY A 451 -1.09 -28.22 -13.38
N GLY A 452 -0.05 -27.40 -13.15
CA GLY A 452 -0.02 -26.37 -12.10
C GLY A 452 -0.24 -26.96 -10.72
N TYR A 453 -0.63 -26.12 -9.75
CA TYR A 453 -1.01 -26.46 -8.36
C TYR A 453 -0.48 -27.84 -7.88
N THR A 454 -1.39 -28.75 -7.52
CA THR A 454 -1.11 -30.06 -6.92
C THR A 454 -0.19 -30.90 -7.80
N THR A 455 -0.48 -30.97 -9.10
CA THR A 455 0.19 -31.87 -10.04
C THR A 455 1.66 -31.50 -10.20
N THR A 456 1.92 -30.24 -10.55
CA THR A 456 3.28 -29.74 -10.72
C THR A 456 3.99 -29.62 -9.37
N GLY A 457 3.30 -29.20 -8.30
CA GLY A 457 3.87 -29.06 -6.97
C GLY A 457 4.44 -30.36 -6.41
N PHE A 458 3.68 -31.47 -6.45
CA PHE A 458 4.20 -32.76 -6.01
C PHE A 458 5.35 -33.27 -6.89
N PHE A 459 5.30 -33.00 -8.19
CA PHE A 459 6.39 -33.36 -9.09
C PHE A 459 7.68 -32.60 -8.76
N LEU A 460 7.62 -31.27 -8.56
CA LEU A 460 8.80 -30.49 -8.18
C LEU A 460 9.32 -30.88 -6.79
N HIS A 461 8.43 -31.23 -5.84
CA HIS A 461 8.83 -31.75 -4.53
C HIS A 461 9.51 -33.12 -4.63
N TYR A 462 9.03 -34.01 -5.51
CA TYR A 462 9.71 -35.27 -5.83
C TYR A 462 11.13 -35.01 -6.33
N ILE A 463 11.32 -34.08 -7.27
CA ILE A 463 12.66 -33.75 -7.78
C ILE A 463 13.55 -33.21 -6.66
N LYS A 464 13.01 -32.33 -5.80
CA LYS A 464 13.72 -31.85 -4.60
C LYS A 464 14.18 -33.00 -3.71
N GLN A 465 13.30 -33.96 -3.45
CA GLN A 465 13.57 -35.05 -2.52
C GLN A 465 14.55 -36.08 -3.10
N GLU A 466 14.31 -36.52 -4.33
CA GLU A 466 14.95 -37.72 -4.90
C GLU A 466 16.14 -37.39 -5.80
N LYS A 467 16.24 -36.16 -6.32
CA LYS A 467 17.24 -35.80 -7.33
C LYS A 467 18.18 -34.68 -6.88
N ASP A 468 17.65 -33.59 -6.32
CA ASP A 468 18.46 -32.46 -5.88
C ASP A 468 17.79 -31.67 -4.73
N PRO A 469 18.32 -31.72 -3.49
CA PRO A 469 17.72 -31.02 -2.35
C PRO A 469 17.66 -29.49 -2.49
N LEU A 470 18.44 -28.91 -3.41
CA LEU A 470 18.43 -27.48 -3.72
C LEU A 470 17.55 -27.13 -4.93
N PHE A 471 16.83 -28.10 -5.50
CA PHE A 471 16.13 -27.95 -6.77
C PHE A 471 15.14 -26.78 -6.76
N ILE A 472 14.33 -26.62 -5.71
CA ILE A 472 13.33 -25.53 -5.64
C ILE A 472 13.99 -24.15 -5.77
N ARG A 473 15.15 -23.94 -5.13
CA ARG A 473 15.92 -22.70 -5.24
C ARG A 473 16.46 -22.50 -6.65
N LYS A 474 17.08 -23.53 -7.23
CA LYS A 474 17.63 -23.47 -8.59
C LYS A 474 16.54 -23.26 -9.64
N PHE A 475 15.38 -23.89 -9.45
CA PHE A 475 14.22 -23.73 -10.31
C PHE A 475 13.66 -22.31 -10.22
N ASN A 476 13.57 -21.73 -9.01
CA ASN A 476 13.24 -20.32 -8.82
C ASN A 476 14.25 -19.39 -9.53
N GLN A 477 15.55 -19.62 -9.33
CA GLN A 477 16.61 -18.82 -9.95
C GLN A 477 16.58 -18.90 -11.49
N SER A 478 16.26 -20.07 -12.06
CA SER A 478 16.22 -20.26 -13.50
C SER A 478 15.31 -19.27 -14.25
N ALA A 479 14.23 -18.80 -13.60
CA ALA A 479 13.33 -17.82 -14.20
C ALA A 479 14.01 -16.47 -14.47
N ALA A 480 15.03 -16.11 -13.67
CA ALA A 480 15.87 -14.93 -13.91
C ALA A 480 17.01 -15.21 -14.90
N ASP A 481 17.56 -16.43 -14.92
CA ASP A 481 18.74 -16.78 -15.71
C ASP A 481 18.47 -16.92 -17.23
N TYR A 482 17.22 -17.16 -17.63
CA TYR A 482 16.85 -17.38 -19.04
C TYR A 482 15.98 -16.26 -19.62
N PRO A 483 16.56 -15.10 -19.98
CA PRO A 483 15.82 -14.02 -20.61
C PRO A 483 15.39 -14.35 -22.06
N ASN A 484 14.68 -13.42 -22.69
CA ASN A 484 14.33 -13.45 -24.13
C ASN A 484 13.51 -14.67 -24.57
N TYR A 485 12.52 -15.09 -23.78
CA TYR A 485 11.62 -16.22 -24.11
C TYR A 485 12.33 -17.57 -24.26
N THR A 486 13.50 -17.72 -23.65
CA THR A 486 14.30 -18.94 -23.78
C THR A 486 14.16 -19.90 -22.60
N TRP A 487 13.32 -19.54 -21.62
CA TRP A 487 12.95 -20.40 -20.50
C TRP A 487 11.95 -21.48 -20.95
N SER A 488 12.22 -22.74 -20.59
CA SER A 488 11.27 -23.84 -20.71
C SER A 488 11.58 -24.91 -19.66
N PHE A 489 10.56 -25.68 -19.25
CA PHE A 489 10.78 -26.81 -18.34
C PHE A 489 11.85 -27.76 -18.85
N ASP A 490 11.83 -28.12 -20.13
CA ASP A 490 12.79 -29.07 -20.70
C ASP A 490 14.23 -28.55 -20.63
N ARG A 491 14.43 -27.26 -20.94
CA ARG A 491 15.74 -26.62 -20.84
C ARG A 491 16.22 -26.57 -19.39
N VAL A 492 15.38 -26.09 -18.47
CA VAL A 492 15.74 -25.99 -17.04
C VAL A 492 16.07 -27.36 -16.46
N PHE A 493 15.28 -28.39 -16.77
CA PHE A 493 15.56 -29.75 -16.30
C PHE A 493 16.84 -30.32 -16.91
N THR A 494 17.09 -30.07 -18.21
CA THR A 494 18.34 -30.50 -18.85
C THR A 494 19.55 -29.83 -18.22
N ASP A 495 19.48 -28.52 -17.99
CA ASP A 495 20.60 -27.74 -17.45
C ASP A 495 20.84 -28.05 -15.95
N LEU A 496 19.80 -28.29 -15.16
CA LEU A 496 19.92 -28.56 -13.72
C LEU A 496 20.14 -30.04 -13.37
N LEU A 497 19.57 -30.97 -14.14
CA LEU A 497 19.53 -32.41 -13.80
C LEU A 497 20.23 -33.29 -14.86
N GLY A 498 20.59 -32.74 -16.02
CA GLY A 498 21.15 -33.50 -17.14
C GLY A 498 20.14 -34.36 -17.92
N VAL A 499 18.84 -34.22 -17.63
CA VAL A 499 17.75 -34.95 -18.31
C VAL A 499 16.60 -34.00 -18.63
N GLY A 500 15.92 -34.23 -19.76
CA GLY A 500 14.72 -33.46 -20.11
C GLY A 500 13.54 -33.70 -19.16
N VAL A 501 12.60 -32.75 -19.12
CA VAL A 501 11.45 -32.79 -18.18
C VAL A 501 10.55 -34.01 -18.41
N GLU A 502 10.44 -34.45 -19.65
CA GLU A 502 9.68 -35.64 -20.04
C GLU A 502 10.20 -36.90 -19.33
N GLN A 503 11.51 -37.10 -19.32
CA GLN A 503 12.13 -38.24 -18.64
C GLN A 503 11.96 -38.13 -17.12
N ALA A 504 12.20 -36.94 -16.55
CA ALA A 504 12.03 -36.70 -15.12
C ALA A 504 10.58 -36.95 -14.65
N TRP A 505 9.59 -36.57 -15.46
CA TRP A 505 8.18 -36.86 -15.18
C TRP A 505 7.90 -38.36 -15.22
N ASN A 506 8.44 -39.09 -16.20
CA ASN A 506 8.25 -40.54 -16.29
C ASN A 506 8.87 -41.27 -15.10
N ASP A 507 10.05 -40.84 -14.62
CA ASP A 507 10.65 -41.33 -13.38
C ASP A 507 9.72 -41.09 -12.17
N TYR A 508 9.15 -39.89 -12.06
CA TYR A 508 8.20 -39.54 -11.00
C TYR A 508 6.94 -40.43 -11.03
N VAL A 509 6.36 -40.63 -12.20
CA VAL A 509 5.19 -41.51 -12.38
C VAL A 509 5.53 -42.94 -11.94
N GLN A 510 6.68 -43.47 -12.35
CA GLN A 510 7.13 -44.80 -11.94
C GLN A 510 7.38 -44.91 -10.43
N PHE A 511 7.96 -43.87 -9.82
CA PHE A 511 8.15 -43.81 -8.37
C PHE A 511 6.82 -43.92 -7.62
N ILE A 512 5.80 -43.13 -8.00
CA ILE A 512 4.48 -43.20 -7.35
C ILE A 512 3.80 -44.56 -7.61
N GLN A 513 3.84 -45.07 -8.84
CA GLN A 513 3.22 -46.35 -9.20
C GLN A 513 3.86 -47.56 -8.50
N SER A 514 5.16 -47.49 -8.19
CA SER A 514 5.88 -48.53 -7.44
C SER A 514 5.69 -48.44 -5.93
N GLY A 515 4.85 -47.52 -5.45
CA GLY A 515 4.56 -47.32 -4.03
C GLY A 515 5.51 -46.37 -3.30
N GLY A 516 6.34 -45.63 -4.04
CA GLY A 516 7.21 -44.60 -3.50
C GLY A 516 6.42 -43.56 -2.68
N GLN A 517 7.02 -43.11 -1.58
CA GLN A 517 6.41 -42.17 -0.64
C GLN A 517 7.24 -40.89 -0.56
N LEU A 518 6.59 -39.75 -0.77
CA LEU A 518 7.20 -38.45 -0.51
C LEU A 518 7.21 -38.18 1.00
N GLN A 519 8.31 -37.62 1.47
CA GLN A 519 8.49 -37.15 2.85
C GLN A 519 8.09 -35.69 2.91
N TYR A 520 7.51 -35.29 4.04
CA TYR A 520 6.88 -33.99 4.20
C TYR A 520 7.25 -33.35 5.54
#